data_AF-A0A3D5AYQ3-F1
#
_entry.id   AF-A0A3D5AYQ3-F1
#
_cell.length_a   1.000
_cell.length_b   1.000
_cell.length_c   1.000
_cell.angle_alpha   90.00
_cell.angle_beta   90.00
_cell.angle_gamma   90.00
#
_symmetry.space_group_name_H-M   'P 1'
#
loop_
_entity.id
_entity.type
_entity.pdbx_description
1 polymer ?
#
loop_
_entity_poly.entity_id
_entity_poly.type
_entity_poly.pdbx_seq_one_letter_code
_entity_poly.pdbx_strand_id
1 'polypeptide(L)'
;MVELMVAITIGLIIVAAASEIFLRSHATYQVDEGMARVQENARFAMDYLHKDIRMAGYLGCNSRLFADNKVNNIVKPPNQVTLFNTGGMRGYRYQCTTACSGNLSEWEPALPAEFFTNGEVKTKSDVIIINRGSDLDTSLWGNTAPANGNIQLNNPSVIRTEIAVDD
;
A
#
# COMPACT_ATOMS: atom_id res chain seq x y z
N MET A 1 57.07 -2.82 -48.02
CA MET A 1 57.32 -2.83 -46.56
C MET A 1 56.44 -1.84 -45.81
N VAL A 2 56.32 -0.58 -46.24
CA VAL A 2 55.41 0.41 -45.64
C VAL A 2 53.92 0.01 -45.74
N GLU A 3 53.51 -0.65 -46.83
CA GLU A 3 52.12 -1.12 -47.01
C GLU A 3 51.63 -2.05 -45.88
N LEU A 4 52.49 -2.94 -45.38
CA LEU A 4 52.12 -3.86 -44.31
C LEU A 4 51.97 -3.15 -42.96
N MET A 5 52.78 -2.12 -42.72
CA MET A 5 52.68 -1.30 -41.50
C MET A 5 51.39 -0.48 -41.51
N VAL A 6 51.04 0.12 -42.65
CA VAL A 6 49.79 0.89 -42.81
C VAL A 6 48.57 -0.03 -42.64
N ALA A 7 48.55 -1.21 -43.26
CA ALA A 7 47.46 -2.16 -43.14
C ALA A 7 47.18 -2.59 -41.68
N ILE A 8 48.22 -2.88 -40.91
CA ILE A 8 48.08 -3.26 -39.50
C ILE A 8 47.57 -2.10 -38.63
N THR A 9 48.07 -0.88 -38.86
CA THR A 9 47.60 0.29 -38.10
C THR A 9 46.12 0.59 -38.33
N ILE A 10 45.65 0.49 -39.57
CA ILE A 10 44.23 0.69 -39.91
C ILE A 10 43.37 -0.42 -39.30
N GLY A 11 43.83 -1.69 -39.38
CA GLY A 11 43.15 -2.81 -38.76
C GLY A 11 42.95 -2.65 -37.26
N LEU A 12 43.98 -2.16 -36.55
CA LEU A 12 43.92 -1.92 -35.10
C LEU A 12 42.93 -0.81 -34.74
N ILE A 13 42.90 0.28 -35.51
CA ILE A 13 41.95 1.39 -35.28
C ILE A 13 40.50 0.92 -35.43
N ILE A 14 40.21 0.12 -36.47
CA ILE A 14 38.86 -0.40 -36.71
C ILE A 14 38.41 -1.33 -35.57
N VAL A 15 39.29 -2.24 -35.13
CA VAL A 15 38.98 -3.13 -34.01
C VAL A 15 38.74 -2.35 -32.73
N ALA A 16 39.58 -1.34 -32.42
CA ALA A 16 39.39 -0.49 -31.25
C ALA A 16 38.03 0.25 -31.27
N ALA A 17 37.66 0.84 -32.41
CA ALA A 17 36.38 1.51 -32.56
C ALA A 17 35.19 0.53 -32.45
N ALA A 18 35.29 -0.66 -33.05
CA ALA A 18 34.25 -1.67 -32.95
C ALA A 18 34.08 -2.21 -31.53
N SER A 19 35.19 -2.42 -30.80
CA SER A 19 35.16 -2.81 -29.39
C SER A 19 34.48 -1.76 -28.52
N GLU A 20 34.73 -0.47 -28.74
CA GLU A 20 34.07 0.60 -28.00
C GLU A 20 32.55 0.59 -28.21
N ILE A 21 32.10 0.46 -29.46
CA ILE A 21 30.67 0.36 -29.78
C ILE A 21 30.06 -0.85 -29.09
N PHE A 22 30.72 -2.01 -29.16
CA PHE A 22 30.24 -3.24 -28.52
C PHE A 22 30.08 -3.07 -27.00
N LEU A 23 31.08 -2.49 -26.32
CA LEU A 23 31.03 -2.26 -24.88
C LEU A 23 29.91 -1.27 -24.50
N ARG A 24 29.74 -0.20 -25.28
CA ARG A 24 28.65 0.77 -25.08
C ARG A 24 27.27 0.14 -25.27
N SER A 25 27.10 -0.67 -26.31
CA SER A 25 25.87 -1.42 -26.54
C SER A 25 25.58 -2.37 -25.38
N HIS A 26 26.58 -3.14 -24.94
CA HIS A 26 26.42 -4.07 -23.81
C HIS A 26 26.07 -3.35 -22.49
N ALA A 27 26.67 -2.19 -22.22
CA ALA A 27 26.31 -1.37 -21.07
C ALA A 27 24.86 -0.85 -21.17
N THR A 28 24.44 -0.42 -22.36
CA THR A 28 23.06 0.04 -22.62
C THR A 28 22.06 -1.09 -22.39
N TYR A 29 22.33 -2.28 -22.91
CA TYR A 29 21.48 -3.46 -22.70
C TYR A 29 21.29 -3.79 -21.21
N GLN A 30 22.32 -3.67 -20.38
CA GLN A 30 22.19 -3.91 -18.93
C GLN A 30 21.31 -2.85 -18.24
N VAL A 31 21.40 -1.59 -18.67
CA VAL A 31 20.54 -0.52 -18.15
C VAL A 31 19.08 -0.75 -18.55
N ASP A 32 18.84 -1.13 -19.80
CA ASP A 32 17.49 -1.41 -20.31
C ASP A 32 16.85 -2.60 -19.59
N GLU A 33 17.60 -3.68 -19.35
CA GLU A 33 17.13 -4.84 -18.56
C GLU A 33 16.82 -4.44 -17.10
N GLY A 34 17.68 -3.64 -16.48
CA GLY A 34 17.45 -3.11 -15.13
C GLY A 34 16.18 -2.26 -15.06
N MET A 35 15.96 -1.41 -16.06
CA MET A 35 14.77 -0.58 -16.18
C MET A 35 13.50 -1.40 -16.42
N ALA A 36 13.56 -2.41 -17.30
CA ALA A 36 12.44 -3.32 -17.56
C ALA A 36 12.01 -4.04 -16.28
N ARG A 37 12.97 -4.49 -15.46
CA ARG A 37 12.69 -5.11 -14.15
C ARG A 37 12.02 -4.14 -13.17
N VAL A 38 12.46 -2.88 -13.12
CA VAL A 38 11.82 -1.86 -12.28
C VAL A 38 10.38 -1.59 -12.74
N GLN A 39 10.14 -1.52 -14.05
CA GLN A 39 8.81 -1.30 -14.61
C GLN A 39 7.87 -2.48 -14.34
N GLU A 40 8.35 -3.71 -14.45
CA GLU A 40 7.55 -4.90 -14.13
C GLU A 40 7.19 -4.94 -12.64
N ASN A 41 8.16 -4.65 -11.75
CA ASN A 41 7.90 -4.56 -10.32
C ASN A 41 6.89 -3.45 -9.99
N ALA A 42 6.98 -2.30 -10.66
CA ALA A 42 6.04 -1.20 -10.50
C ALA A 42 4.64 -1.59 -10.97
N ARG A 43 4.51 -2.30 -12.10
CA ARG A 43 3.24 -2.82 -12.59
C ARG A 43 2.60 -3.77 -11.60
N PHE A 44 3.37 -4.72 -11.06
CA PHE A 44 2.88 -5.65 -10.03
C PHE A 44 2.41 -4.91 -8.77
N ALA A 45 3.21 -3.96 -8.26
CA ALA A 45 2.85 -3.17 -7.09
C ALA A 45 1.55 -2.37 -7.31
N MET A 46 1.38 -1.77 -8.48
CA MET A 46 0.16 -1.04 -8.82
C MET A 46 -1.05 -1.96 -8.94
N ASP A 47 -0.92 -3.12 -9.58
CA ASP A 47 -2.03 -4.09 -9.70
C ASP A 47 -2.47 -4.60 -8.33
N TYR A 48 -1.52 -4.84 -7.41
CA TYR A 48 -1.81 -5.22 -6.03
C TYR A 48 -2.57 -4.12 -5.28
N LEU A 49 -2.09 -2.87 -5.36
CA LEU A 49 -2.70 -1.74 -4.66
C LEU A 49 -4.04 -1.31 -5.26
N HIS A 50 -4.28 -1.54 -6.55
CA HIS A 50 -5.45 -1.05 -7.26
C HIS A 50 -6.77 -1.54 -6.66
N LYS A 51 -6.84 -2.80 -6.21
CA LYS A 51 -8.04 -3.35 -5.57
C LYS A 51 -8.36 -2.65 -4.26
N ASP A 52 -7.35 -2.40 -3.44
CA ASP A 52 -7.50 -1.81 -2.11
C ASP A 52 -7.80 -0.31 -2.20
N ILE A 53 -7.15 0.39 -3.15
CA ILE A 53 -7.40 1.81 -3.42
C ILE A 53 -8.81 2.03 -3.96
N ARG A 54 -9.33 1.14 -4.82
CA ARG A 54 -10.69 1.25 -5.36
C ARG A 54 -11.77 1.22 -4.27
N MET A 55 -11.50 0.52 -3.17
CA MET A 55 -12.39 0.40 -2.02
C MET A 55 -12.01 1.35 -0.87
N ALA A 56 -11.01 2.23 -1.07
CA ALA A 56 -10.54 3.14 -0.03
C ALA A 56 -11.65 4.11 0.37
N GLY A 57 -11.90 4.23 1.67
CA GLY A 57 -12.96 5.09 2.20
C GLY A 57 -14.37 4.57 1.93
N TYR A 58 -14.53 3.30 1.57
CA TYR A 58 -15.85 2.70 1.43
C TYR A 58 -16.55 2.62 2.79
N LEU A 59 -17.62 3.40 2.95
CA LEU A 59 -18.44 3.43 4.17
C LEU A 59 -19.77 2.67 4.02
N GLY A 60 -20.03 2.07 2.85
CA GLY A 60 -21.28 1.38 2.55
C GLY A 60 -22.53 2.20 2.87
N CYS A 61 -23.57 1.53 3.38
CA CYS A 61 -24.84 2.15 3.78
C CYS A 61 -24.72 3.14 4.97
N ASN A 62 -23.62 3.12 5.74
CA ASN A 62 -23.41 4.06 6.84
C ASN A 62 -23.28 5.51 6.36
N SER A 63 -22.86 5.74 5.10
CA SER A 63 -22.79 7.08 4.50
C SER A 63 -24.13 7.84 4.51
N ARG A 64 -25.27 7.13 4.52
CA ARG A 64 -26.62 7.72 4.58
C ARG A 64 -27.23 7.77 5.99
N LEU A 65 -26.65 7.08 6.96
CA LEU A 65 -27.19 7.02 8.32
C LEU A 65 -26.88 8.26 9.15
N PHE A 66 -25.79 8.98 8.85
CA PHE A 66 -25.41 10.20 9.56
C PHE A 66 -26.34 11.40 9.30
N ALA A 67 -27.16 11.36 8.25
CA ALA A 67 -28.05 12.48 7.90
C ALA A 67 -29.35 12.46 8.71
N ASP A 68 -29.99 11.30 8.92
CA ASP A 68 -31.36 11.25 9.50
C ASP A 68 -31.68 10.04 10.40
N ASN A 69 -30.81 9.03 10.52
CA ASN A 69 -31.14 7.78 11.23
C ASN A 69 -30.27 7.58 12.48
N LYS A 70 -30.79 8.00 13.64
CA LYS A 70 -30.16 7.73 14.95
C LYS A 70 -30.48 6.30 15.40
N VAL A 71 -29.55 5.37 15.17
CA VAL A 71 -29.62 4.03 15.77
C VAL A 71 -29.27 4.15 17.25
N ASN A 72 -30.23 3.85 18.14
CA ASN A 72 -30.00 3.84 19.57
C ASN A 72 -29.24 2.56 19.96
N ASN A 73 -27.92 2.65 20.13
CA ASN A 73 -27.11 1.54 20.61
C ASN A 73 -27.11 1.54 22.15
N ILE A 74 -27.63 0.46 22.75
CA ILE A 74 -27.68 0.27 24.21
C ILE A 74 -26.34 -0.30 24.74
N VAL A 75 -25.48 -0.80 23.86
CA VAL A 75 -24.13 -1.25 24.21
C VAL A 75 -23.24 -0.04 24.43
N LYS A 76 -22.56 0.01 25.58
CA LYS A 76 -21.55 1.04 25.89
C LYS A 76 -20.50 1.01 24.78
N PRO A 77 -20.38 2.05 23.95
CA PRO A 77 -19.37 2.06 22.91
C PRO A 77 -17.98 2.00 23.57
N PRO A 78 -16.99 1.36 22.92
CA PRO A 78 -15.61 1.44 23.37
C PRO A 78 -15.19 2.91 23.52
N ASN A 79 -14.30 3.16 24.49
CA ASN A 79 -13.78 4.48 24.87
C ASN A 79 -13.15 5.25 23.71
N GLN A 80 -12.77 4.56 22.63
CA GLN A 80 -12.43 5.14 21.36
C GLN A 80 -13.44 4.63 20.33
N VAL A 81 -14.28 5.54 19.83
CA VAL A 81 -14.92 5.32 18.53
C VAL A 81 -13.75 5.24 17.56
N THR A 82 -13.40 4.04 17.13
CA THR A 82 -12.51 3.83 16.00
C THR A 82 -13.21 4.47 14.82
N LEU A 83 -12.97 5.77 14.65
CA LEU A 83 -13.39 6.51 13.49
C LEU A 83 -12.60 5.85 12.36
N PHE A 84 -13.25 4.88 11.70
CA PHE A 84 -12.88 4.40 10.38
C PHE A 84 -12.38 5.62 9.62
N ASN A 85 -11.07 5.67 9.42
CA ASN A 85 -10.34 6.83 8.92
C ASN A 85 -11.20 7.54 7.86
N THR A 86 -11.75 8.70 8.19
CA THR A 86 -12.72 9.41 7.34
C THR A 86 -12.12 9.84 6.00
N GLY A 87 -10.79 9.79 5.86
CA GLY A 87 -10.07 10.09 4.62
C GLY A 87 -9.88 8.89 3.68
N GLY A 88 -10.21 7.66 4.08
CA GLY A 88 -10.02 6.44 3.27
C GLY A 88 -8.56 6.03 3.08
N MET A 89 -7.67 6.96 2.76
CA MET A 89 -6.22 6.77 2.68
C MET A 89 -5.51 7.89 3.43
N ARG A 90 -4.48 7.56 4.20
CA ARG A 90 -3.58 8.54 4.82
C ARG A 90 -2.12 8.15 4.61
N GLY A 91 -1.30 9.12 4.21
CA GLY A 91 0.15 8.98 4.09
C GLY A 91 0.85 9.57 5.31
N TYR A 92 1.95 8.94 5.69
CA TYR A 92 2.81 9.28 6.80
C TYR A 92 4.24 9.34 6.28
N ARG A 93 4.83 10.53 6.27
CA ARG A 93 6.18 10.73 5.73
C ARG A 93 7.21 10.50 6.82
N TYR A 94 8.27 9.77 6.52
CA TYR A 94 9.41 9.64 7.41
C TYR A 94 10.19 10.96 7.52
N GLN A 95 10.38 11.47 8.74
CA GLN A 95 11.00 12.77 9.00
C GLN A 95 12.22 12.73 9.93
N CYS A 96 12.59 11.57 10.48
CA CYS A 96 13.72 11.50 11.40
C CYS A 96 15.07 11.75 10.71
N THR A 97 15.85 12.64 11.31
CA THR A 97 17.17 13.07 10.82
C THR A 97 18.32 12.67 11.75
N THR A 98 18.07 12.51 13.06
CA THR A 98 19.09 12.14 14.06
C THR A 98 18.53 11.18 15.10
N ALA A 99 19.30 10.16 15.49
CA ALA A 99 18.94 9.16 16.51
C ALA A 99 17.66 8.35 16.22
N CYS A 100 17.50 7.95 14.96
CA CYS A 100 16.34 7.20 14.51
C CYS A 100 16.34 5.76 15.02
N SER A 101 15.31 5.42 15.80
CA SER A 101 15.14 4.12 16.45
C SER A 101 13.86 3.42 16.01
N GLY A 102 13.13 3.98 15.03
CA GLY A 102 11.84 3.47 14.58
C GLY A 102 10.68 3.83 15.51
N ASN A 103 10.79 4.94 16.24
CA ASN A 103 9.72 5.42 17.10
C ASN A 103 8.56 5.97 16.27
N LEU A 104 7.31 5.77 16.70
CA LEU A 104 6.12 6.21 15.95
C LEU A 104 6.08 7.72 15.64
N SER A 105 6.75 8.55 16.45
CA SER A 105 6.88 10.00 16.25
C SER A 105 7.85 10.39 15.12
N GLU A 106 8.61 9.44 14.57
CA GLU A 106 9.55 9.68 13.46
C GLU A 106 8.85 9.89 12.11
N TRP A 107 7.53 9.74 12.05
CA TRP A 107 6.71 10.06 10.89
C TRP A 107 5.87 11.32 11.11
N GLU A 108 5.51 12.00 10.02
CA GLU A 108 4.58 13.15 10.02
C GLU A 108 3.32 12.85 9.19
N PRO A 109 2.11 12.88 9.80
CA PRO A 109 1.86 12.96 11.25
C PRO A 109 2.43 11.72 12.00
N ALA A 110 2.47 11.72 13.33
CA ALA A 110 2.95 10.56 14.09
C ALA A 110 2.11 9.31 13.75
N LEU A 111 2.75 8.15 13.63
CA LEU A 111 2.04 6.91 13.36
C LEU A 111 1.06 6.58 14.51
N PRO A 112 -0.17 6.14 14.22
CA PRO A 112 -1.12 5.79 15.27
C PRO A 112 -0.66 4.54 16.03
N ALA A 113 -0.60 4.64 17.35
CA ALA A 113 -0.21 3.53 18.24
C ALA A 113 -1.24 2.38 18.27
N GLU A 114 -2.42 2.58 17.69
CA GLU A 114 -3.46 1.55 17.52
C GLU A 114 -3.10 0.53 16.43
N PHE A 115 -2.22 0.88 15.50
CA PHE A 115 -1.89 0.02 14.34
C PHE A 115 -0.43 -0.40 14.29
N PHE A 116 0.45 0.28 15.03
CA PHE A 116 1.89 0.07 14.97
C PHE A 116 2.51 0.11 16.35
N THR A 117 3.56 -0.68 16.51
CA THR A 117 4.45 -0.64 17.67
C THR A 117 5.81 -0.01 17.32
N ASN A 118 6.53 0.53 18.31
CA ASN A 118 7.85 1.11 18.08
C ASN A 118 8.81 0.04 17.52
N GLY A 119 9.47 0.35 16.39
CA GLY A 119 10.41 -0.54 15.71
C GLY A 119 9.78 -1.49 14.68
N GLU A 120 8.46 -1.51 14.53
CA GLU A 120 7.76 -2.35 13.55
C GLU A 120 7.97 -1.87 12.11
N VAL A 121 7.88 -0.55 11.90
CA VAL A 121 8.06 0.05 10.57
C VAL A 121 9.54 0.31 10.32
N LYS A 122 10.01 -0.07 9.11
CA LYS A 122 11.39 0.18 8.71
C LYS A 122 11.68 1.69 8.66
N THR A 123 12.76 2.10 9.32
CA THR A 123 13.28 3.47 9.22
C THR A 123 13.58 3.85 7.76
N LYS A 124 13.48 5.15 7.44
CA LYS A 124 13.65 5.71 6.08
C LYS A 124 12.62 5.24 5.05
N SER A 125 11.48 4.69 5.49
CA SER A 125 10.35 4.35 4.63
C SER A 125 9.12 5.16 4.99
N ASP A 126 8.37 5.58 3.98
CA ASP A 126 7.06 6.21 4.16
C ASP A 126 5.99 5.14 4.36
N VAL A 127 4.94 5.48 5.12
CA VAL A 127 3.83 4.57 5.41
C VAL A 127 2.56 5.12 4.78
N ILE A 128 1.77 4.23 4.17
CA ILE A 128 0.43 4.54 3.69
C ILE A 128 -0.54 3.58 4.37
N ILE A 129 -1.55 4.14 5.04
CA ILE A 129 -2.65 3.38 5.63
C ILE A 129 -3.87 3.53 4.72
N ILE A 130 -4.40 2.41 4.26
CA ILE A 130 -5.62 2.33 3.45
C ILE A 130 -6.71 1.67 4.28
N ASN A 131 -7.81 2.37 4.47
CA ASN A 131 -9.03 1.81 5.04
C ASN A 131 -9.96 1.41 3.89
N ARG A 132 -10.20 0.11 3.74
CA ARG A 132 -10.97 -0.45 2.63
C ARG A 132 -12.15 -1.28 3.12
N GLY A 133 -13.22 -1.31 2.34
CA GLY A 133 -14.28 -2.30 2.54
C GLY A 133 -13.82 -3.71 2.13
N SER A 134 -14.11 -4.70 2.96
CA SER A 134 -14.09 -6.12 2.61
C SER A 134 -15.48 -6.71 2.71
N ASP A 135 -15.72 -7.77 1.94
CA ASP A 135 -16.93 -8.56 2.09
C ASP A 135 -16.84 -9.34 3.40
N LEU A 136 -17.87 -9.23 4.23
CA LEU A 136 -18.01 -9.96 5.47
C LEU A 136 -19.10 -11.01 5.27
N ASP A 137 -18.83 -12.27 5.60
CA ASP A 137 -19.80 -13.37 5.51
C ASP A 137 -20.81 -13.34 6.67
N THR A 138 -21.48 -12.21 6.83
CA THR A 138 -22.61 -12.03 7.75
C THR A 138 -23.78 -11.47 6.98
N SER A 139 -24.97 -11.98 7.26
CA SER A 139 -26.20 -11.54 6.62
C SER A 139 -27.30 -11.39 7.66
N LEU A 140 -28.25 -10.49 7.40
CA LEU A 140 -29.47 -10.45 8.18
C LEU A 140 -30.28 -11.70 7.84
N TRP A 141 -30.73 -12.43 8.86
CA TRP A 141 -31.59 -13.60 8.68
C TRP A 141 -32.83 -13.48 9.57
N GLY A 142 -33.94 -14.10 9.17
CA GLY A 142 -35.23 -13.97 9.85
C GLY A 142 -36.08 -12.79 9.35
N ASN A 143 -37.08 -12.39 10.14
CA ASN A 143 -38.09 -11.42 9.73
C ASN A 143 -37.57 -9.96 9.87
N THR A 144 -37.29 -9.32 8.74
CA THR A 144 -36.83 -7.92 8.64
C THR A 144 -37.99 -6.91 8.48
N ALA A 145 -39.23 -7.34 8.65
CA ALA A 145 -40.38 -6.43 8.57
C ALA A 145 -40.32 -5.37 9.68
N PRO A 146 -40.78 -4.12 9.42
CA PRO A 146 -40.64 -2.98 10.33
C PRO A 146 -41.28 -3.16 11.74
N ALA A 147 -42.17 -4.13 11.91
CA ALA A 147 -42.87 -4.40 13.16
C ALA A 147 -42.08 -5.30 14.14
N ASN A 148 -40.87 -5.72 13.79
CA ASN A 148 -40.04 -6.59 14.61
C ASN A 148 -38.91 -5.81 15.29
N GLY A 149 -38.85 -5.85 16.63
CA GLY A 149 -37.77 -5.25 17.42
C GLY A 149 -36.51 -6.12 17.54
N ASN A 150 -36.49 -7.30 16.91
CA ASN A 150 -35.39 -8.27 16.99
C ASN A 150 -34.81 -8.56 15.59
N ILE A 151 -33.65 -7.99 15.30
CA ILE A 151 -32.88 -8.25 14.06
C ILE A 151 -31.88 -9.36 14.37
N GLN A 152 -31.98 -10.48 13.65
CA GLN A 152 -31.07 -11.63 13.82
C GLN A 152 -29.98 -11.60 12.74
N LEU A 153 -28.76 -11.94 13.14
CA LEU A 153 -27.59 -12.01 12.27
C LEU A 153 -27.20 -13.47 12.05
N ASN A 154 -26.93 -13.83 10.81
CA ASN A 154 -26.27 -15.07 10.46
C ASN A 154 -24.75 -14.92 10.65
N ASN A 155 -24.11 -15.92 11.24
CA ASN A 155 -22.67 -15.97 11.51
C ASN A 155 -22.10 -14.70 12.21
N PRO A 156 -22.65 -14.26 13.37
CA PRO A 156 -22.22 -13.03 14.04
C PRO A 156 -20.80 -13.11 14.61
N SER A 157 -20.21 -14.31 14.68
CA SER A 157 -18.86 -14.54 15.18
C SER A 157 -17.80 -13.84 14.33
N VAL A 158 -18.03 -13.72 13.01
CA VAL A 158 -17.07 -13.11 12.07
C VAL A 158 -16.93 -11.60 12.28
N ILE A 159 -17.99 -10.94 12.75
CA ILE A 159 -17.97 -9.51 13.13
C ILE A 159 -16.92 -9.26 14.23
N ARG A 160 -16.77 -10.20 15.17
CA ARG A 160 -15.81 -10.04 16.28
C ARG A 160 -14.36 -10.13 15.81
N THR A 161 -14.07 -11.00 14.84
CA THR A 161 -12.69 -11.27 14.41
C THR A 161 -12.21 -10.33 13.31
N GLU A 162 -13.11 -9.79 12.47
CA GLU A 162 -12.72 -8.96 11.33
C GLU A 162 -12.91 -7.46 11.54
N ILE A 163 -13.65 -7.04 12.57
CA ILE A 163 -13.85 -5.61 12.91
C ILE A 163 -13.06 -5.22 14.17
N ALA A 164 -12.52 -6.18 14.92
CA ALA A 164 -11.57 -5.89 15.98
C ALA A 164 -10.24 -5.47 15.34
N VAL A 165 -9.82 -4.23 15.61
CA VAL A 165 -8.39 -3.93 15.63
C VAL A 165 -7.84 -4.83 16.75
N ASP A 166 -6.88 -5.70 16.44
CA ASP A 166 -6.24 -6.55 17.43
C ASP A 166 -5.85 -5.70 18.66
N ASP A 167 -6.51 -5.94 19.80
CA ASP A 167 -6.17 -5.35 21.11
C ASP A 167 -4.83 -5.89 21.63
#